data_AF-A0A350XMX4-F1
#
_entry.id   AF-A0A350XMX4-F1
#
_cell.length_a   1.000
_cell.length_b   1.000
_cell.length_c   1.000
_cell.angle_alpha   90.00
_cell.angle_beta   90.00
_cell.angle_gamma   90.00
#
_symmetry.space_group_name_H-M   'P 1'
#
loop_
_entity.id
_entity.type
_entity.pdbx_description
1 polymer ?
#
loop_
_entity_poly.entity_id
_entity_poly.type
_entity_poly.pdbx_seq_one_letter_code
_entity_poly.pdbx_strand_id
1 'polypeptide(L)' 'MNGLLGLIPTPPPLKARSLVYDLKMRLDWGDPALTIVDVRDRTDFHISHITGAIPMPMNELV' A
#
# COMPACT_ATOMS: atom_id res chain seq x y z
N MET A 1 12.32 -32.15 4.65
CA MET A 1 11.56 -31.21 5.50
C MET A 1 11.15 -30.04 4.62
N ASN A 2 9.88 -29.61 4.62
CA ASN A 2 9.39 -28.25 4.31
C ASN A 2 7.85 -28.21 4.12
N GLY A 3 7.10 -28.77 5.09
CA GLY A 3 5.62 -28.84 5.06
C GLY A 3 4.89 -27.55 5.49
N LEU A 4 5.51 -26.37 5.41
CA LEU A 4 4.94 -25.11 5.91
C LEU A 4 4.88 -23.96 4.87
N LEU A 5 5.53 -24.08 3.71
CA LEU A 5 5.63 -22.98 2.73
C LEU A 5 4.41 -22.85 1.79
N GLY A 6 3.54 -23.86 1.71
CA GLY A 6 2.35 -23.84 0.83
C GLY A 6 1.08 -23.26 1.46
N LEU A 7 1.12 -22.89 2.75
CA LEU A 7 -0.06 -22.43 3.51
C LEU A 7 -0.14 -20.90 3.62
N ILE A 8 0.93 -20.18 3.30
CA ILE A 8 0.99 -18.73 3.46
C ILE A 8 0.62 -18.10 2.10
N PRO A 9 -0.55 -17.46 1.96
CA PRO A 9 -1.03 -16.97 0.67
C PRO A 9 -0.17 -15.83 0.12
N THR A 10 0.50 -16.00 -1.02
CA THR A 10 1.25 -14.91 -1.65
C THR A 10 0.30 -13.77 -2.06
N PRO A 11 0.59 -12.50 -1.71
CA PRO A 11 -0.28 -11.39 -2.08
C PRO A 11 -0.26 -11.18 -3.61
N PRO A 12 -1.36 -10.67 -4.21
CA PRO A 12 -1.44 -10.42 -5.66
C PRO A 12 -0.28 -9.54 -6.12
N PRO A 13 0.39 -9.74 -7.28
CA PRO A 13 1.57 -8.94 -7.69
C PRO A 13 1.29 -7.43 -7.78
N LEU A 14 2.34 -6.59 -7.65
CA LEU A 14 2.22 -5.15 -7.87
C LEU A 14 1.94 -4.85 -9.35
N LYS A 15 1.08 -3.87 -9.58
CA LYS A 15 0.64 -3.43 -10.91
C LYS A 15 0.63 -1.90 -10.94
N ALA A 16 0.78 -1.32 -12.13
CA ALA A 16 0.71 0.14 -12.30
C ALA A 16 -0.65 0.73 -11.86
N ARG A 17 -1.71 -0.07 -11.94
CA ARG A 17 -3.04 0.23 -11.38
C ARG A 17 -3.53 -1.02 -10.65
N SER A 18 -3.93 -0.86 -9.39
CA SER A 18 -4.40 -1.95 -8.55
C SER A 18 -5.83 -1.68 -8.11
N LEU A 19 -6.59 -2.75 -7.85
CA LEU A 19 -7.86 -2.64 -7.15
C LEU A 19 -7.61 -2.33 -5.66
N VAL A 20 -8.57 -1.67 -5.00
CA VAL A 20 -8.49 -1.37 -3.57
C VAL A 20 -8.32 -2.66 -2.74
N TYR A 21 -9.01 -3.72 -3.13
CA TYR A 21 -8.91 -5.03 -2.47
C TYR A 21 -7.49 -5.62 -2.56
N ASP A 22 -6.85 -5.55 -3.73
CA ASP A 22 -5.47 -6.04 -3.91
C ASP A 22 -4.47 -5.26 -3.05
N LEU A 23 -4.66 -3.94 -2.91
CA LEU A 23 -3.86 -3.10 -2.03
C LEU A 23 -4.05 -3.49 -0.56
N LYS A 24 -5.29 -3.67 -0.11
CA LYS A 24 -5.60 -4.08 1.27
C LYS A 24 -4.96 -5.43 1.61
N MET A 25 -5.08 -6.43 0.73
CA MET A 25 -4.44 -7.73 0.91
C MET A 25 -2.92 -7.61 1.08
N ARG A 26 -2.29 -6.71 0.31
CA ARG A 26 -0.85 -6.46 0.42
C ARG A 26 -0.46 -5.79 1.73
N LEU A 27 -1.23 -4.80 2.17
CA LEU A 27 -0.98 -4.11 3.45
C LEU A 27 -1.14 -5.07 4.63
N ASP A 28 -2.14 -5.95 4.58
CA ASP A 28 -2.37 -6.97 5.60
C ASP A 28 -1.26 -8.04 5.62
N TRP A 29 -0.64 -8.29 4.47
CA TRP A 29 0.48 -9.22 4.33
C TRP A 29 1.81 -8.66 4.87
N GLY A 30 2.05 -7.37 4.71
CA GLY A 30 3.18 -6.65 5.32
C GLY A 30 4.55 -6.80 4.65
N ASP A 31 4.79 -7.80 3.78
CA ASP A 31 6.11 -8.03 3.13
C ASP A 31 6.03 -8.37 1.62
N PRO A 32 6.63 -7.60 0.68
CA PRO A 32 7.44 -6.41 0.92
C PRO A 32 6.61 -5.21 1.36
N ALA A 33 7.21 -4.38 2.21
CA ALA A 33 6.62 -3.12 2.64
C ALA A 33 6.43 -2.19 1.44
N LEU A 34 5.26 -1.56 1.36
CA LEU A 34 4.97 -0.52 0.37
C LEU A 34 5.34 0.85 0.94
N THR A 35 5.94 1.70 0.10
CA THR A 35 5.90 3.14 0.32
C THR A 35 4.59 3.66 -0.24
N ILE A 36 3.70 4.14 0.62
CA ILE A 36 2.41 4.70 0.22
C ILE A 36 2.56 6.22 0.18
N VAL A 37 2.35 6.80 -0.99
CA VAL A 37 2.39 8.24 -1.19
C VAL A 37 0.97 8.74 -1.42
N ASP A 38 0.52 9.68 -0.59
CA ASP A 38 -0.77 10.33 -0.75
C ASP A 38 -0.58 11.69 -1.43
N VAL A 39 -1.08 11.81 -2.66
CA VAL A 39 -0.87 12.98 -3.52
C VAL A 39 -1.99 14.03 -3.42
N ARG A 40 -2.96 13.81 -2.53
CA ARG A 40 -4.04 14.77 -2.25
C ARG A 40 -3.52 16.00 -1.53
N ASP A 41 -4.38 17.01 -1.42
CA ASP A 41 -4.10 18.18 -0.59
C ASP A 41 -3.83 17.78 0.86
N ARG A 42 -2.93 18.54 1.51
CA ARG A 42 -2.49 18.25 2.87
C ARG A 42 -3.65 18.24 3.89
N THR A 43 -4.67 19.08 3.68
CA THR A 43 -5.87 19.10 4.53
C THR A 43 -6.64 17.78 4.46
N ASP A 44 -6.83 17.21 3.27
CA ASP A 44 -7.53 15.94 3.08
C ASP A 44 -6.75 14.77 3.69
N PHE A 45 -5.42 14.78 3.55
CA PHE A 45 -4.53 13.81 4.21
C PHE A 45 -4.67 13.87 5.74
N HIS A 46 -4.70 15.07 6.33
CA HIS A 46 -4.84 15.24 7.78
C HIS A 46 -6.22 14.80 8.31
N ILE A 47 -7.29 14.92 7.50
CA ILE A 47 -8.61 14.40 7.87
C ILE A 47 -8.58 12.87 7.92
N SER A 48 -8.01 12.22 6.89
CA SER A 48 -7.85 10.77 6.84
C SER A 48 -6.87 10.35 5.76
N HIS A 49 -6.15 9.26 6.00
CA HIS A 49 -5.24 8.65 5.03
C HIS A 49 -5.05 7.16 5.33
N ILE A 50 -4.47 6.42 4.39
CA ILE A 50 -4.08 5.03 4.61
C ILE A 50 -2.93 5.00 5.63
N THR A 51 -3.05 4.17 6.66
CA THR A 51 -2.02 4.03 7.71
C THR A 51 -0.63 3.80 7.10
N GLY A 52 0.35 4.60 7.53
CA GLY A 52 1.73 4.52 7.04
C GLY A 52 1.98 5.30 5.74
N ALA A 53 0.98 5.97 5.17
CA ALA A 53 1.18 6.86 4.03
C ALA A 53 1.93 8.14 4.41
N ILE A 54 2.72 8.66 3.47
CA ILE A 54 3.37 9.96 3.57
C ILE A 54 2.65 10.98 2.68
N PRO A 55 2.42 12.23 3.15
CA PRO A 55 1.82 13.27 2.33
C PRO A 55 2.84 13.83 1.35
N MET A 56 2.50 13.85 0.07
CA MET A 56 3.30 14.46 -1.00
C MET A 56 2.35 15.05 -2.04
N PRO A 57 1.73 16.21 -1.75
CA PRO A 57 0.77 16.85 -2.63
C PRO A 57 1.29 16.98 -4.06
N MET A 58 0.43 16.71 -5.05
CA MET A 58 0.84 16.63 -6.47
C MET A 58 1.55 17.90 -6.96
N ASN A 59 1.18 19.07 -6.43
CA ASN A 59 1.76 20.37 -6.77
C ASN A 59 3.13 20.64 -6.11
N GLU A 60 3.57 19.79 -5.18
CA GLU A 60 4.88 19.85 -4.51
C GLU A 60 5.90 18.87 -5.13
N LEU A 61 5.47 18.06 -6.11
CA LEU A 61 6.34 17.13 -6.84
C LEU A 61 7.24 17.88 -7.83
N VAL A 62 8.55 17.61 -7.77
CA VAL A 62 9.59 18.20 -8.64
C VAL A 62 10.00 17.28 -9.78
#